data_AF-A0A1F3EB19-F1
#
_entry.id   AF-A0A1F3EB19-F1
#
_cell.length_a   1.000
_cell.length_b   1.000
_cell.length_c   1.000
_cell.angle_alpha   90.00
_cell.angle_beta   90.00
_cell.angle_gamma   90.00
#
_symmetry.space_group_name_H-M   'P 1'
#
loop_
_entity.id
_entity.type
_entity.pdbx_description
1 polymer ?
#
loop_
_entity_poly.entity_id
_entity_poly.type
_entity_poly.pdbx_seq_one_letter_code
_entity_poly.pdbx_strand_id
1 'polypeptide(L)'
;MKEILDKISSYNLFNYLLPGVLFAFIASKMTGINLVQNDLIIGAFVYYFIGLVISRFGSLVIEPILKKTKFVSFADYKDFVTVSQSDTKLDTLSEANNMYRTLMAMFLLLILSGIYSWLTLKFPIIKEWSTILLVILLFIMFLFSYKKQTNYITKRIKSNLK
;
A
#
# COMPACT_ATOMS: atom_id res chain seq x y z
N MET A 1 2.77 25.08 -2.33
CA MET A 1 1.84 23.95 -2.55
C MET A 1 1.83 23.49 -4.01
N LYS A 2 1.62 24.38 -4.99
CA LYS A 2 1.60 24.01 -6.42
C LYS A 2 2.87 23.26 -6.85
N GLU A 3 4.06 23.77 -6.53
CA GLU A 3 5.33 23.08 -6.83
C GLU A 3 5.52 21.71 -6.15
N ILE A 4 4.88 21.46 -5.01
CA ILE A 4 4.93 20.17 -4.32
C ILE A 4 3.93 19.20 -4.98
N LEU A 5 2.73 19.69 -5.31
CA LEU A 5 1.71 18.93 -6.03
C LEU A 5 2.19 18.53 -7.43
N ASP A 6 2.86 19.44 -8.14
CA ASP A 6 3.42 19.19 -9.48
C ASP A 6 4.56 18.15 -9.45
N LYS A 7 5.15 17.89 -8.28
CA LYS A 7 6.17 16.85 -8.06
C LYS A 7 5.58 15.49 -7.64
N ILE A 8 4.28 15.42 -7.32
CA ILE A 8 3.61 14.15 -7.04
C ILE A 8 3.28 13.50 -8.38
N SER A 9 3.93 12.39 -8.68
CA SER A 9 3.60 11.60 -9.88
C SER A 9 2.18 11.05 -9.80
N SER A 10 1.55 10.81 -10.96
CA SER A 10 0.27 10.13 -11.06
C SER A 10 0.28 8.80 -10.28
N TYR A 11 1.38 8.05 -10.38
CA TYR A 11 1.57 6.84 -9.59
C TYR A 11 1.40 7.10 -8.10
N ASN A 12 2.13 8.08 -7.54
CA ASN A 12 2.10 8.41 -6.12
C ASN A 12 0.73 8.92 -5.67
N LEU A 13 0.05 9.69 -6.52
CA LEU A 13 -1.30 10.17 -6.27
C LEU A 13 -2.29 9.00 -6.13
N PHE A 14 -2.34 8.10 -7.12
CA PHE A 14 -3.34 7.03 -7.18
C PHE A 14 -3.00 5.79 -6.34
N ASN A 15 -1.72 5.50 -6.14
CA ASN A 15 -1.29 4.32 -5.37
C ASN A 15 -1.03 4.62 -3.89
N TYR A 16 -0.83 5.89 -3.51
CA TYR A 16 -0.57 6.25 -2.10
C TYR A 16 -1.56 7.29 -1.59
N LEU A 17 -1.54 8.52 -2.12
CA LEU A 17 -2.31 9.61 -1.51
C LEU A 17 -3.82 9.34 -1.50
N LEU A 18 -4.40 8.96 -2.63
CA LEU A 18 -5.83 8.69 -2.77
C LEU A 18 -6.30 7.54 -1.86
N PRO A 19 -5.68 6.33 -1.88
CA PRO A 19 -6.06 5.26 -0.95
C PRO A 19 -5.95 5.66 0.51
N GLY A 20 -4.93 6.44 0.87
CA GLY A 20 -4.75 6.91 2.25
C GLY A 20 -5.85 7.87 2.71
N VAL A 21 -6.24 8.82 1.85
CA VAL A 21 -7.36 9.74 2.13
C VAL A 21 -8.66 8.97 2.30
N LEU A 22 -8.97 8.06 1.36
CA LEU A 22 -10.18 7.25 1.40
C LEU A 22 -10.22 6.37 2.65
N PHE A 23 -9.11 5.72 2.99
CA PHE A 23 -9.00 4.92 4.20
C PHE A 23 -9.25 5.77 5.45
N ALA A 24 -8.56 6.90 5.60
CA ALA A 24 -8.69 7.77 6.76
C ALA A 24 -10.14 8.26 6.92
N PHE A 25 -10.78 8.69 5.83
CA PHE A 25 -12.17 9.14 5.85
C PHE A 25 -13.14 8.03 6.25
N ILE A 26 -13.10 6.88 5.57
CA ILE A 26 -14.04 5.77 5.79
C ILE A 26 -13.82 5.15 7.18
N ALA A 27 -12.57 4.88 7.56
CA ALA A 27 -12.23 4.32 8.87
C ALA A 27 -12.69 5.23 10.02
N SER A 28 -12.58 6.56 9.86
CA SER A 28 -13.07 7.51 10.87
C SER A 28 -14.57 7.40 11.08
N LYS A 29 -15.34 7.24 10.00
CA LYS A 29 -16.79 7.03 10.08
C LYS A 29 -17.16 5.66 10.63
N MET A 30 -16.39 4.62 10.32
CA MET A 30 -16.68 3.24 10.76
C MET A 30 -16.31 2.98 12.23
N THR A 31 -15.21 3.55 12.71
CA THR A 31 -14.62 3.19 14.02
C THR A 31 -14.80 4.26 15.10
N GLY A 32 -15.21 5.47 14.72
CA GLY A 32 -15.27 6.64 15.62
C GLY A 32 -13.91 7.24 15.97
N ILE A 33 -12.79 6.65 15.52
CA ILE A 33 -11.44 7.20 15.69
C ILE A 33 -11.20 8.22 14.57
N ASN A 34 -11.06 9.50 14.92
CA ASN A 34 -10.81 10.53 13.91
C ASN A 34 -9.38 10.46 13.36
N LEU A 35 -9.24 9.99 12.12
CA LEU A 35 -7.99 9.97 11.36
C LEU A 35 -7.85 11.17 10.42
N VAL A 36 -8.92 11.96 10.23
CA VAL A 36 -8.92 13.15 9.37
C VAL A 36 -8.19 14.28 10.10
N GLN A 37 -7.14 14.80 9.45
CA GLN A 37 -6.31 15.89 9.94
C GLN A 37 -6.90 17.25 9.57
N ASN A 38 -6.84 18.20 10.52
CA ASN A 38 -7.27 19.58 10.29
C ASN A 38 -6.25 20.36 9.43
N ASP A 39 -4.96 20.10 9.63
CA ASP A 39 -3.89 20.69 8.84
C ASP A 39 -3.73 19.92 7.52
N LEU A 40 -3.87 20.62 6.40
CA LEU A 40 -3.81 20.02 5.06
C LEU A 40 -2.42 19.46 4.71
N ILE A 41 -1.34 20.10 5.19
CA ILE A 41 0.03 19.68 4.91
C ILE A 41 0.33 18.41 5.69
N ILE A 42 0.07 18.41 7.00
CA ILE A 42 0.20 17.22 7.85
C ILE A 42 -0.70 16.11 7.32
N GLY A 43 -1.95 16.43 6.97
CA GLY A 43 -2.89 15.53 6.33
C GLY A 43 -2.30 14.87 5.09
N ALA A 44 -1.75 15.63 4.15
CA ALA A 44 -1.15 15.08 2.94
C ALA A 44 -0.04 14.06 3.24
N PHE A 45 0.86 14.35 4.19
CA PHE A 45 1.93 13.40 4.59
C PHE A 45 1.37 12.16 5.29
N VAL A 46 0.44 12.33 6.23
CA VAL A 46 -0.19 11.23 6.95
C VAL A 46 -0.94 10.31 6.00
N TYR A 47 -1.76 10.88 5.11
CA TYR A 47 -2.53 10.10 4.13
C TYR A 47 -1.60 9.41 3.13
N TYR A 48 -0.57 10.10 2.63
CA TYR A 48 0.44 9.45 1.78
C TYR A 48 1.07 8.25 2.48
N PHE A 49 1.46 8.39 3.75
CA PHE A 49 2.04 7.31 4.53
C PHE A 49 1.06 6.15 4.77
N ILE A 50 -0.19 6.44 5.11
CA ILE A 50 -1.26 5.42 5.24
C ILE A 50 -1.41 4.65 3.91
N GLY A 51 -1.48 5.35 2.79
CA GLY A 51 -1.57 4.74 1.47
C GLY A 51 -0.36 3.89 1.11
N LEU A 52 0.84 4.36 1.44
CA LEU A 52 2.08 3.58 1.29
C LEU A 52 2.01 2.28 2.09
N VAL A 53 1.57 2.34 3.35
CA VAL A 53 1.38 1.17 4.22
C VAL A 53 0.38 0.19 3.59
N ILE A 54 -0.78 0.69 3.13
CA ILE A 54 -1.79 -0.12 2.44
C ILE A 54 -1.20 -0.80 1.20
N SER A 55 -0.46 -0.05 0.38
CA SER A 55 0.16 -0.57 -0.83
C SER A 55 1.22 -1.65 -0.54
N ARG A 56 2.01 -1.48 0.53
CA ARG A 56 2.96 -2.50 1.01
C ARG A 56 2.24 -3.74 1.51
N PHE A 57 1.19 -3.58 2.30
CA PHE A 57 0.35 -4.70 2.76
C PHE A 57 -0.21 -5.48 1.57
N GLY A 58 -0.78 -4.79 0.57
CA GLY A 58 -1.27 -5.43 -0.65
C GLY A 58 -0.19 -6.23 -1.40
N SER A 59 1.06 -5.77 -1.38
CA SER A 59 2.17 -6.41 -2.11
C SER A 59 2.82 -7.57 -1.34
N LEU A 60 2.83 -7.49 -0.01
CA LEU A 60 3.45 -8.50 0.86
C LEU A 60 2.49 -9.60 1.29
N VAL A 61 1.20 -9.30 1.35
CA VAL A 61 0.18 -10.22 1.85
C VAL A 61 -0.75 -10.65 0.71
N ILE A 62 -1.45 -9.69 0.08
CA ILE A 62 -2.51 -10.04 -0.86
C ILE A 62 -1.98 -10.64 -2.17
N GLU A 63 -1.00 -9.99 -2.80
CA GLU A 63 -0.44 -10.48 -4.07
C GLU A 63 0.13 -11.91 -3.95
N PRO A 64 0.95 -12.27 -2.94
CA PRO A 64 1.41 -13.65 -2.77
C PRO A 64 0.27 -14.65 -2.54
N ILE A 65 -0.77 -14.28 -1.78
CA ILE A 65 -1.93 -15.16 -1.57
C ILE A 65 -2.65 -15.41 -2.90
N LEU A 66 -2.95 -14.36 -3.67
CA LEU A 66 -3.66 -14.49 -4.95
C LEU A 66 -2.83 -15.21 -6.02
N LYS A 67 -1.50 -15.07 -5.99
CA LYS A 67 -0.59 -15.89 -6.81
C LYS A 67 -0.64 -17.36 -6.42
N LYS A 68 -0.60 -17.65 -5.11
CA LYS A 68 -0.64 -19.03 -4.58
C LYS A 68 -1.96 -19.72 -4.88
N THR A 69 -3.08 -19.00 -4.86
CA THR A 69 -4.40 -19.52 -5.24
C THR A 69 -4.62 -19.55 -6.75
N LYS A 70 -3.65 -19.09 -7.56
CA LYS A 70 -3.75 -18.93 -9.03
C LYS A 70 -4.89 -18.02 -9.48
N PHE A 71 -5.40 -17.15 -8.60
CA PHE A 71 -6.38 -16.13 -8.97
C PHE A 71 -5.76 -15.07 -9.90
N VAL A 72 -4.47 -14.79 -9.72
CA VAL A 72 -3.66 -13.99 -10.65
C VAL A 72 -2.40 -14.73 -11.06
N SER A 73 -2.00 -14.55 -12.31
CA SER A 73 -0.72 -14.99 -12.86
C SER A 73 0.05 -13.78 -13.39
N PHE A 74 1.38 -13.83 -13.28
CA PHE A 74 2.25 -12.77 -13.78
C PHE A 74 3.22 -13.39 -14.78
N ALA A 75 3.51 -12.66 -15.85
CA ALA A 75 4.58 -12.99 -16.78
C ALA A 75 5.95 -12.98 -16.06
N ASP A 76 6.98 -13.53 -16.70
CA ASP A 76 8.33 -13.45 -16.16
C ASP A 76 8.75 -11.99 -16.05
N TYR A 77 9.48 -11.66 -14.98
CA TYR A 77 9.94 -10.30 -14.76
C TYR A 77 10.95 -9.86 -15.83
N LYS A 78 11.74 -10.79 -16.39
CA LYS A 78 12.65 -10.49 -17.50
C LYS A 78 11.86 -10.02 -18.73
N ASP A 79 10.77 -10.70 -19.06
CA ASP A 79 9.91 -10.34 -20.19
C ASP A 79 9.31 -8.95 -19.98
N PHE A 80 8.84 -8.65 -18.77
CA PHE A 80 8.38 -7.30 -18.42
C PHE A 80 9.46 -6.25 -18.70
N VAL A 81 10.70 -6.48 -18.26
CA VAL A 81 11.80 -5.51 -18.46
C VAL A 81 12.10 -5.33 -19.94
N THR A 82 12.15 -6.42 -20.73
CA THR A 82 12.40 -6.34 -22.17
C THR A 82 11.28 -5.61 -22.91
N VAL A 83 10.01 -5.96 -22.66
CA VAL A 83 8.87 -5.36 -23.37
C VAL A 83 8.65 -3.90 -22.95
N SER A 84 8.90 -3.54 -21.69
CA SER A 84 8.77 -2.15 -21.21
C SER A 84 9.68 -1.15 -21.93
N GLN A 85 10.75 -1.63 -22.59
CA GLN A 85 11.65 -0.77 -23.37
C GLN A 85 11.03 -0.34 -24.70
N SER A 86 10.15 -1.16 -25.28
CA SER A 86 9.51 -0.89 -26.58
C SER A 86 8.05 -0.48 -26.47
N ASP A 87 7.36 -0.83 -25.39
CA ASP A 87 5.96 -0.44 -25.13
C ASP A 87 5.82 0.30 -23.79
N THR A 88 5.80 1.63 -23.86
CA THR A 88 5.63 2.51 -22.69
C THR A 88 4.24 2.41 -22.06
N LYS A 89 3.24 1.87 -22.76
CA LYS A 89 1.90 1.63 -22.21
C LYS A 89 1.92 0.56 -21.12
N LEU A 90 2.88 -0.36 -21.17
CA LEU A 90 3.02 -1.43 -20.19
C LEU A 90 3.26 -0.89 -18.77
N ASP A 91 4.04 0.18 -18.62
CA ASP A 91 4.26 0.83 -17.33
C ASP A 91 2.93 1.39 -16.78
N THR A 92 2.18 2.14 -17.59
CA THR A 92 0.87 2.68 -17.19
C THR A 92 -0.12 1.58 -16.79
N LEU A 93 -0.15 0.46 -17.52
CA LEU A 93 -1.00 -0.69 -17.16
C LEU A 93 -0.55 -1.34 -15.84
N SER A 94 0.75 -1.42 -15.60
CA SER A 94 1.32 -1.92 -14.35
C SER A 94 0.98 -1.00 -13.17
N GLU A 95 1.02 0.32 -13.37
CA GLU A 95 0.58 1.31 -12.37
C GLU A 95 -0.91 1.15 -12.03
N ALA A 96 -1.76 0.98 -13.04
CA ALA A 96 -3.19 0.73 -12.84
C ALA A 96 -3.45 -0.60 -12.11
N ASN A 97 -2.71 -1.66 -12.45
CA ASN A 97 -2.79 -2.95 -11.76
C ASN A 97 -2.41 -2.83 -10.27
N ASN A 98 -1.35 -2.07 -9.97
CA ASN A 98 -0.96 -1.76 -8.60
C ASN A 98 -2.02 -0.95 -7.85
N MET A 99 -2.71 -0.04 -8.53
CA MET A 99 -3.80 0.73 -7.93
C MET A 99 -4.95 -0.19 -7.51
N TYR A 100 -5.41 -1.11 -8.38
CA TYR A 100 -6.45 -2.07 -8.03
C TYR A 100 -6.05 -2.97 -6.85
N ARG A 101 -4.80 -3.47 -6.85
CA ARG A 101 -4.26 -4.24 -5.73
C ARG A 101 -4.26 -3.43 -4.43
N THR A 102 -3.91 -2.15 -4.51
CA THR A 102 -3.87 -1.25 -3.34
C THR A 102 -5.27 -0.92 -2.82
N LEU A 103 -6.25 -0.68 -3.71
CA LEU A 103 -7.64 -0.45 -3.31
C LEU A 103 -8.26 -1.69 -2.67
N MET A 104 -8.01 -2.89 -3.20
CA MET A 104 -8.40 -4.14 -2.55
C MET A 104 -7.78 -4.26 -1.15
N ALA A 105 -6.49 -3.93 -1.00
CA ALA A 105 -5.82 -3.92 0.30
C ALA A 105 -6.46 -2.91 1.27
N MET A 106 -6.82 -1.74 0.79
CA MET A 106 -7.52 -0.71 1.57
C MET A 106 -8.84 -1.25 2.12
N PHE A 107 -9.68 -1.85 1.27
CA PHE A 107 -10.98 -2.38 1.70
C PHE A 107 -10.82 -3.54 2.70
N LEU A 108 -9.86 -4.44 2.49
CA LEU A 108 -9.57 -5.49 3.47
C LEU A 108 -9.12 -4.91 4.81
N LEU A 109 -8.23 -3.91 4.81
CA LEU A 109 -7.79 -3.25 6.03
C LEU A 109 -8.93 -2.49 6.72
N LEU A 110 -9.87 -1.89 5.99
CA LEU A 110 -11.06 -1.25 6.57
C LEU A 110 -11.94 -2.27 7.33
N ILE A 111 -12.15 -3.45 6.74
CA ILE A 111 -12.87 -4.55 7.40
C ILE A 111 -12.14 -4.96 8.67
N LEU A 112 -10.82 -5.14 8.61
CA LEU A 112 -9.99 -5.48 9.77
C LEU A 112 -10.02 -4.40 10.84
N SER A 113 -10.03 -3.12 10.47
CA SER A 113 -10.18 -2.00 11.41
C SER A 113 -11.55 -2.00 12.11
N GLY A 114 -12.62 -2.34 11.40
CA GLY A 114 -13.95 -2.52 11.99
C GLY A 114 -14.00 -3.67 13.00
N ILE A 115 -13.42 -4.83 12.65
CA ILE A 115 -13.30 -5.99 13.55
C ILE A 115 -12.46 -5.62 14.78
N TYR A 116 -11.33 -4.95 14.57
CA TYR A 116 -10.47 -4.47 15.65
C TYR A 116 -11.21 -3.53 16.60
N SER A 117 -11.93 -2.54 16.07
CA SER A 117 -12.75 -1.62 16.87
C SER A 117 -13.76 -2.37 17.73
N TRP A 118 -14.50 -3.32 17.15
CA TRP A 118 -15.43 -4.18 17.89
C TRP A 118 -14.74 -5.02 18.98
N LEU A 119 -13.57 -5.59 18.70
CA LEU A 119 -12.80 -6.36 19.68
C LEU A 119 -12.35 -5.49 20.86
N THR A 120 -11.90 -4.26 20.62
CA THR A 120 -11.45 -3.37 21.70
C THR A 120 -12.58 -2.92 22.63
N LEU A 121 -13.82 -2.89 22.14
CA LEU A 121 -15.00 -2.65 22.98
C LEU A 121 -15.29 -3.83 23.92
N LYS A 122 -15.05 -5.06 23.45
CA LYS A 122 -15.26 -6.28 24.26
C LYS A 122 -14.11 -6.62 25.18
N PHE A 123 -12.88 -6.31 24.78
CA PHE A 123 -11.66 -6.67 25.48
C PHE A 123 -10.73 -5.44 25.59
N PRO A 124 -10.92 -4.58 26.61
CA PRO A 124 -10.18 -3.33 26.75
C PRO A 124 -8.66 -3.51 26.83
N ILE A 125 -8.18 -4.65 27.34
CA ILE A 125 -6.75 -4.97 27.42
C ILE A 125 -6.04 -4.99 26.05
N ILE A 126 -6.77 -5.23 24.96
CA ILE A 126 -6.24 -5.16 23.59
C ILE A 126 -5.78 -3.73 23.27
N LYS A 127 -6.45 -2.72 23.84
CA LYS A 127 -6.15 -1.31 23.59
C LYS A 127 -4.80 -0.89 24.19
N GLU A 128 -4.44 -1.42 25.36
CA GLU A 128 -3.21 -1.05 26.07
C GLU A 128 -1.95 -1.33 25.25
N TRP A 129 -1.92 -2.45 24.54
CA TRP A 129 -0.77 -2.89 23.74
C TRP A 129 -0.85 -2.48 22.27
N SER A 130 -1.98 -1.92 21.84
CA SER A 130 -2.30 -1.70 20.43
C SER A 130 -1.28 -0.84 19.67
N THR A 131 -0.86 0.28 20.25
CA THR A 131 0.10 1.20 19.63
C THR A 131 1.46 0.54 19.45
N ILE A 132 1.97 -0.15 20.48
CA ILE A 132 3.28 -0.83 20.43
C ILE A 132 3.22 -1.96 19.40
N LEU A 133 2.16 -2.76 19.41
CA LEU A 133 1.95 -3.82 18.42
C LEU A 133 1.88 -3.27 17.00
N LEU A 134 1.19 -2.15 16.77
CA LEU A 134 1.11 -1.51 15.46
C LEU A 134 2.51 -1.07 14.99
N VAL A 135 3.33 -0.45 15.85
CA VAL A 135 4.70 -0.04 15.51
C VAL A 135 5.56 -1.24 15.15
N ILE A 136 5.48 -2.33 15.91
CA ILE A 136 6.22 -3.59 15.62
C ILE A 136 5.77 -4.17 14.27
N LEU A 137 4.47 -4.23 14.00
CA LEU A 137 3.92 -4.71 12.73
C LEU A 137 4.38 -3.86 11.55
N LEU A 138 4.37 -2.54 11.68
CA LEU A 138 4.88 -1.62 10.66
C LEU A 138 6.37 -1.83 10.42
N PHE A 139 7.18 -1.97 11.48
CA PHE A 139 8.60 -2.27 11.35
C PHE A 139 8.85 -3.56 10.56
N ILE A 140 8.18 -4.65 10.93
CA ILE A 140 8.29 -5.94 10.23
C ILE A 140 7.85 -5.81 8.77
N MET A 141 6.74 -5.13 8.50
CA MET A 141 6.25 -4.92 7.14
C MET A 141 7.25 -4.13 6.30
N PHE A 142 7.87 -3.08 6.85
CA PHE A 142 8.87 -2.30 6.13
C PHE A 142 10.19 -3.03 5.96
N LEU A 143 10.58 -3.90 6.91
CA LEU A 143 11.73 -4.81 6.76
C LEU A 143 11.55 -5.74 5.54
N PHE A 144 10.38 -6.38 5.41
CA PHE A 144 10.08 -7.22 4.25
C PHE A 144 9.88 -6.41 2.96
N SER A 145 9.34 -5.20 3.06
CA SER A 145 9.23 -4.28 1.92
C SER A 145 10.61 -3.90 1.38
N TYR A 146 11.55 -3.60 2.26
CA TYR A 146 12.94 -3.31 1.91
C TYR A 146 13.58 -4.50 1.20
N LYS A 147 13.47 -5.71 1.78
CA LYS A 147 13.94 -6.95 1.13
C LYS A 147 13.33 -7.15 -0.26
N LYS A 148 12.01 -6.97 -0.40
CA LYS A 148 11.31 -7.13 -1.69
C LYS A 148 11.80 -6.10 -2.71
N GLN A 149 11.99 -4.84 -2.31
CA GLN A 149 12.47 -3.77 -3.20
C GLN A 149 13.90 -4.02 -3.68
N THR A 150 14.82 -4.40 -2.78
CA THR A 150 16.21 -4.75 -3.13
C THR A 150 16.26 -5.92 -4.12
N ASN A 151 15.39 -6.91 -3.95
CA ASN A 151 15.26 -8.01 -4.91
C ASN A 151 14.78 -7.57 -6.29
N TYR A 152 13.81 -6.64 -6.38
CA TYR A 152 13.37 -6.10 -7.67
C TYR A 152 14.51 -5.39 -8.39
N ILE A 153 15.26 -4.53 -7.69
CA ILE A 153 16.43 -3.84 -8.25
C ILE A 153 17.44 -4.86 -8.77
N THR A 154 17.78 -5.85 -7.96
CA THR A 154 18.75 -6.90 -8.32
C THR A 154 18.30 -7.70 -9.55
N LYS A 155 17.02 -8.07 -9.63
CA LYS A 155 16.45 -8.77 -10.79
C LYS A 155 16.49 -7.90 -12.05
N ARG A 156 16.21 -6.60 -11.92
CA ARG A 156 16.21 -5.65 -13.05
C ARG A 156 17.61 -5.43 -13.61
N ILE A 157 18.63 -5.36 -12.75
CA ILE A 157 20.03 -5.30 -13.20
C ILE A 157 20.37 -6.58 -13.97
N LYS A 158 20.09 -7.75 -13.39
CA LYS A 158 20.37 -9.05 -14.03
C LYS A 158 19.65 -9.26 -15.37
N SER A 159 18.46 -8.71 -15.55
CA SER A 159 17.72 -8.82 -16.82
C SER A 159 18.31 -7.96 -17.94
N ASN A 160 19.03 -6.88 -17.62
CA ASN A 160 19.66 -5.99 -18.60
C ASN A 160 21.15 -6.29 -18.87
N LEU A 161 21.78 -7.14 -18.06
CA LEU A 161 23.17 -7.59 -18.26
C LEU A 161 23.29 -8.85 -19.13
N LYS A 162 22.18 -9.40 -19.62
CA LYS A 162 22.12 -10.54 -20.54
C LYS A 162 21.73 -10.06 -21.93
#